data_AF-A0A1V6R3Y1-F1
#
_entry.id   AF-A0A1V6R3Y1-F1
#
_cell.length_a   1.000
_cell.length_b   1.000
_cell.length_c   1.000
_cell.angle_alpha   90.00
_cell.angle_beta   90.00
_cell.angle_gamma   90.00
#
_symmetry.space_group_name_H-M   'P 1'
#
loop_
_entity.id
_entity.type
_entity.pdbx_description
1 polymer ?
#
loop_
_entity_poly.entity_id
_entity_poly.type
_entity_poly.pdbx_seq_one_letter_code
_entity_poly.pdbx_strand_id
1 'polypeptide(L)'
;MQDGPRELDGKTFRVRVTYHGVEIADPASASPITFHTCIFEDDISYGLYHRVRDEDELWKYCGYQNVCMGLGDSPDVEVNVANSGRFMSIRPGESWITTYRLHSYIWEFPDDPQPGNVFRFVFSGAAVDWWDWGTKEQEHAQTVVIMPSSQWGDVIHPDDNNGRPQIVVPTSNQVEFAIAG
;
A
#
# COMPACT_ATOMS: atom_id res chain seq x y z
N MET A 1 -21.22 6.45 25.79
CA MET A 1 -20.13 6.03 24.90
C MET A 1 -20.26 6.88 23.66
N GLN A 2 -19.45 7.93 23.58
CA GLN A 2 -19.52 8.98 22.56
C GLN A 2 -18.78 8.49 21.33
N ASP A 3 -19.39 8.66 20.15
CA ASP A 3 -18.80 8.40 18.84
C ASP A 3 -17.44 9.10 18.70
N GLY A 4 -16.37 8.32 18.49
CA GLY A 4 -15.08 8.85 18.00
C GLY A 4 -15.19 9.37 16.56
N PRO A 5 -14.14 10.02 16.03
CA PRO A 5 -14.24 10.98 14.94
C PRO A 5 -14.59 10.33 13.60
N ARG A 6 -15.87 10.46 13.20
CA ARG A 6 -16.41 9.99 11.91
C ARG A 6 -15.82 10.68 10.67
N GLU A 7 -15.03 11.74 10.84
CA GLU A 7 -14.63 12.60 9.72
C GLU A 7 -13.34 12.15 9.02
N LEU A 8 -12.44 11.47 9.73
CA LEU A 8 -11.22 10.86 9.18
C LEU A 8 -11.49 9.44 8.67
N ASP A 9 -12.40 8.73 9.32
CA ASP A 9 -12.79 7.38 8.93
C ASP A 9 -13.38 7.38 7.52
N GLY A 10 -12.83 6.53 6.67
CA GLY A 10 -13.20 6.40 5.28
C GLY A 10 -12.70 7.49 4.34
N LYS A 11 -11.86 8.43 4.79
CA LYS A 11 -11.12 9.30 3.85
C LYS A 11 -10.26 8.45 2.93
N THR A 12 -10.18 8.85 1.66
CA THR A 12 -9.48 8.10 0.62
C THR A 12 -8.32 8.91 0.05
N PHE A 13 -7.19 8.24 -0.15
CA PHE A 13 -5.97 8.79 -0.74
C PHE A 13 -5.69 8.07 -2.04
N ARG A 14 -5.41 8.83 -3.09
CA ARG A 14 -5.00 8.26 -4.38
C ARG A 14 -3.50 8.08 -4.40
N VAL A 15 -3.07 6.85 -4.64
CA VAL A 15 -1.67 6.48 -4.73
C VAL A 15 -1.36 6.19 -6.19
N ARG A 16 -0.40 6.92 -6.75
CA ARG A 16 0.04 6.76 -8.13
C ARG A 16 1.43 6.16 -8.14
N VAL A 17 1.56 4.98 -8.71
CA VAL A 17 2.83 4.26 -8.89
C VAL A 17 3.24 4.40 -10.35
N THR A 18 4.48 4.79 -10.59
CA THR A 18 5.02 4.90 -11.96
C THR A 18 6.25 4.02 -12.08
N TYR A 19 6.28 3.18 -13.09
CA TYR A 19 7.46 2.39 -13.42
C TYR A 19 8.24 3.06 -14.53
N HIS A 20 9.49 3.41 -14.27
CA HIS A 20 10.33 4.14 -15.24
C HIS A 20 11.10 3.23 -16.20
N GLY A 21 11.04 1.91 -16.02
CA GLY A 21 11.95 0.97 -16.68
C GLY A 21 13.23 0.77 -15.89
N VAL A 22 13.98 -0.28 -16.22
CA VAL A 22 15.40 -0.39 -15.85
C VAL A 22 16.17 0.57 -16.75
N GLU A 23 17.27 1.17 -16.26
CA GLU A 23 18.19 1.96 -17.10
C GLU A 23 18.80 1.10 -18.22
N ILE A 24 18.05 0.95 -19.30
CA ILE A 24 18.46 0.42 -20.59
C ILE A 24 18.54 1.63 -21.52
N ALA A 25 19.48 1.63 -22.47
CA ALA A 25 19.72 2.74 -23.40
C ALA A 25 18.47 3.23 -24.19
N ASP A 26 17.37 2.48 -24.15
CA ASP A 26 16.05 2.87 -24.65
C ASP A 26 14.93 2.45 -23.66
N PRO A 27 14.23 3.40 -23.01
CA PRO A 27 13.10 3.11 -22.12
C PRO A 27 11.95 2.32 -22.78
N ALA A 28 11.78 2.43 -24.11
CA ALA A 28 10.76 1.68 -24.84
C ALA A 28 11.13 0.20 -25.03
N SER A 29 12.40 -0.16 -24.80
CA SER A 29 12.92 -1.53 -24.85
C SER A 29 12.86 -2.26 -23.50
N ALA A 30 12.57 -1.55 -22.41
CA ALA A 30 12.47 -2.16 -21.08
C ALA A 30 11.21 -3.04 -20.98
N SER A 31 11.38 -4.22 -20.38
CA SER A 31 10.29 -5.17 -20.19
C SER A 31 9.25 -4.61 -19.20
N PRO A 32 7.94 -4.89 -19.41
CA PRO A 32 6.96 -4.66 -18.36
C PRO A 32 7.27 -5.50 -17.12
N ILE A 33 6.74 -5.07 -15.98
CA ILE A 33 6.79 -5.85 -14.74
C ILE A 33 5.38 -6.20 -14.29
N THR A 34 5.25 -7.36 -13.64
CA THR A 34 4.09 -7.72 -12.84
C THR A 34 4.52 -7.81 -11.40
N PHE A 35 3.76 -7.20 -10.49
CA PHE A 35 4.10 -7.17 -9.06
C PHE A 35 2.85 -7.33 -8.20
N HIS A 36 3.06 -7.80 -6.98
CA HIS A 36 2.04 -7.90 -5.96
C HIS A 36 1.77 -6.53 -5.32
N THR A 37 0.51 -6.16 -5.16
CA THR A 37 0.09 -4.80 -4.77
C THR A 37 -0.02 -4.58 -3.26
N CYS A 38 0.29 -5.59 -2.43
CA CYS A 38 0.03 -5.55 -0.98
C CYS A 38 0.57 -4.31 -0.29
N ILE A 39 1.80 -3.88 -0.61
CA ILE A 39 2.44 -2.72 0.03
C ILE A 39 1.70 -1.39 -0.21
N PHE A 40 0.77 -1.34 -1.17
CA PHE A 40 -0.02 -0.14 -1.43
C PHE A 40 -1.39 -0.20 -0.74
N GLU A 41 -1.73 -1.34 -0.15
CA GLU A 41 -2.99 -1.63 0.51
C GLU A 41 -2.82 -1.91 2.00
N ASP A 42 -1.61 -2.25 2.43
CA ASP A 42 -1.24 -2.47 3.82
C ASP A 42 -1.12 -1.14 4.58
N ASP A 43 -1.47 -1.14 5.85
CA ASP A 43 -1.43 0.08 6.65
C ASP A 43 0.00 0.43 7.08
N ILE A 44 0.82 -0.61 7.29
CA ILE A 44 2.18 -0.51 7.82
C ILE A 44 3.14 0.25 6.89
N SER A 45 2.86 0.29 5.59
CA SER A 45 3.65 1.04 4.61
C SER A 45 3.29 2.52 4.57
N TYR A 46 2.29 2.96 5.34
CA TYR A 46 1.90 4.36 5.44
C TYR A 46 2.24 4.96 6.81
N GLY A 47 2.35 6.27 6.83
CA GLY A 47 2.45 7.07 8.03
C GLY A 47 1.34 8.12 8.04
N LEU A 48 0.63 8.19 9.16
CA LEU A 48 -0.31 9.26 9.46
C LEU A 48 0.20 10.05 10.66
N TYR A 49 0.28 11.36 10.51
CA TYR A 49 0.70 12.27 11.56
C TYR A 49 -0.33 13.38 11.71
N HIS A 50 -0.52 13.88 12.92
CA HIS A 50 -1.38 15.02 13.18
C HIS A 50 -0.62 16.12 13.91
N ARG A 51 -1.05 17.35 13.67
CA ARG A 51 -0.56 18.57 14.31
C ARG A 51 -1.75 19.41 14.75
N VAL A 52 -1.76 19.80 16.02
CA VAL A 52 -2.79 20.68 16.56
C VAL A 52 -2.53 22.10 16.08
N ARG A 53 -3.59 22.83 15.75
CA ARG A 53 -3.50 24.25 15.41
C ARG A 53 -2.81 25.00 16.56
N ASP A 54 -1.82 25.84 16.23
CA ASP A 54 -1.00 26.64 17.17
C ASP A 54 0.12 25.89 17.91
N GLU A 55 0.28 24.57 17.73
CA GLU A 55 1.47 23.80 18.12
C GLU A 55 2.39 23.60 16.91
N ASP A 56 3.04 24.68 16.46
CA ASP A 56 3.60 24.74 15.10
C ASP A 56 4.69 23.71 14.78
N GLU A 57 5.34 23.08 15.77
CA GLU A 57 6.53 22.23 15.56
C GLU A 57 6.39 20.75 15.91
N LEU A 58 5.27 20.30 16.50
CA LEU A 58 5.14 18.93 17.01
C LEU A 58 4.15 18.09 16.20
N TRP A 59 4.66 17.40 15.18
CA TRP A 59 3.94 16.32 14.51
C TRP A 59 3.88 15.09 15.42
N LYS A 60 2.67 14.63 15.72
CA LYS A 60 2.40 13.44 16.53
C LYS A 60 1.96 12.31 15.61
N TYR A 61 2.60 11.14 15.73
CA TYR A 61 2.23 9.95 14.95
C TYR A 61 0.88 9.41 15.41
N CYS A 62 -0.02 9.15 14.45
CA CYS A 62 -1.24 8.40 14.71
C CYS A 62 -0.86 6.92 14.76
N GLY A 63 -0.91 6.34 15.96
CA GLY A 63 -0.58 4.94 16.20
C GLY A 63 -1.49 3.97 15.47
N TYR A 64 -1.20 2.68 15.63
CA TYR A 64 -2.11 1.61 15.23
C TYR A 64 -2.88 1.12 16.43
N GLN A 65 -4.19 0.95 16.26
CA GLN A 65 -5.04 0.26 17.21
C GLN A 65 -4.45 -1.14 17.43
N ASN A 66 -4.55 -1.63 18.67
CA ASN A 66 -4.13 -2.99 18.98
C ASN A 66 -5.18 -3.99 18.48
N VAL A 67 -5.27 -4.16 17.15
CA VAL A 67 -6.21 -5.07 16.49
C VAL A 67 -5.51 -6.41 16.30
N CYS A 68 -5.95 -7.41 17.07
CA CYS A 68 -5.70 -8.79 16.70
C CYS A 68 -6.70 -9.15 15.61
N MET A 69 -6.33 -8.98 14.35
CA MET A 69 -7.06 -9.62 13.26
C MET A 69 -6.88 -11.12 13.46
N GLY A 70 -7.93 -11.79 13.94
CA GLY A 70 -7.90 -13.22 14.17
C GLY A 70 -7.55 -13.94 12.88
N LEU A 71 -6.28 -14.30 12.72
CA LEU A 71 -5.82 -15.22 11.69
C LEU A 71 -6.44 -16.56 12.07
N GLY A 72 -7.58 -16.88 11.47
CA GLY A 72 -8.09 -18.24 11.55
C GLY A 72 -7.04 -19.18 10.94
N ASP A 73 -6.89 -20.38 11.50
CA ASP A 73 -6.01 -21.46 11.01
C ASP A 73 -6.49 -22.03 9.65
N SER A 74 -6.89 -21.15 8.72
CA SER A 74 -7.30 -21.53 7.38
C SER A 74 -6.06 -21.73 6.53
N PRO A 75 -5.98 -22.84 5.77
CA PRO A 75 -4.80 -23.17 4.99
C PRO A 75 -4.55 -22.13 3.90
N ASP A 76 -3.28 -21.96 3.55
CA ASP A 76 -2.86 -21.14 2.43
C ASP A 76 -3.52 -21.58 1.13
N VAL A 77 -3.67 -20.64 0.19
CA VAL A 77 -4.41 -20.84 -1.04
C VAL A 77 -3.54 -20.58 -2.26
N GLU A 78 -3.78 -21.37 -3.31
CA GLU A 78 -3.22 -21.13 -4.63
C GLU A 78 -3.95 -19.97 -5.31
N VAL A 79 -3.19 -18.98 -5.75
CA VAL A 79 -3.70 -17.80 -6.43
C VAL A 79 -3.04 -17.69 -7.80
N ASN A 80 -3.85 -17.66 -8.86
CA ASN A 80 -3.37 -17.39 -10.20
C ASN A 80 -3.15 -15.87 -10.39
N VAL A 81 -1.94 -15.48 -10.79
CA VAL A 81 -1.51 -14.08 -10.95
C VAL A 81 -2.36 -13.32 -11.97
N ALA A 82 -2.70 -13.96 -13.09
CA ALA A 82 -3.50 -13.36 -14.15
C ALA A 82 -4.94 -13.04 -13.72
N ASN A 83 -5.53 -13.87 -12.87
CA ASN A 83 -6.93 -13.76 -12.48
C ASN A 83 -7.15 -13.02 -11.15
N SER A 84 -6.08 -12.67 -10.43
CA SER A 84 -6.17 -12.00 -9.13
C SER A 84 -6.07 -10.48 -9.24
N GLY A 85 -6.90 -9.77 -8.48
CA GLY A 85 -6.83 -8.31 -8.34
C GLY A 85 -5.65 -7.81 -7.50
N ARG A 86 -4.91 -8.72 -6.85
CA ARG A 86 -3.72 -8.41 -6.04
C ARG A 86 -2.45 -8.21 -6.84
N PHE A 87 -2.49 -8.50 -8.14
CA PHE A 87 -1.32 -8.40 -9.01
C PHE A 87 -1.60 -7.41 -10.13
N MET A 88 -0.61 -6.58 -10.40
CA MET A 88 -0.70 -5.52 -11.40
C MET A 88 0.49 -5.58 -12.35
N SER A 89 0.23 -5.35 -13.63
CA SER A 89 1.27 -5.20 -14.65
C SER A 89 1.37 -3.75 -15.10
N ILE A 90 2.59 -3.23 -15.19
CA ILE A 90 2.86 -1.88 -15.69
C ILE A 90 4.03 -1.88 -16.67
N ARG A 91 3.89 -1.13 -17.76
CA ARG A 91 4.95 -0.90 -18.74
C ARG A 91 5.87 0.25 -18.31
N PRO A 92 7.11 0.31 -18.83
CA PRO A 92 7.94 1.49 -18.65
C PRO A 92 7.22 2.77 -19.11
N GLY A 93 7.26 3.81 -18.27
CA GLY A 93 6.57 5.08 -18.47
C GLY A 93 5.09 5.06 -18.09
N GLU A 94 4.50 3.90 -17.78
CA GLU A 94 3.11 3.77 -17.36
C GLU A 94 2.95 4.09 -15.88
N SER A 95 1.75 4.55 -15.53
CA SER A 95 1.33 4.68 -14.14
C SER A 95 0.10 3.86 -13.84
N TRP A 96 0.13 3.19 -12.70
CA TRP A 96 -1.04 2.59 -12.07
C TRP A 96 -1.51 3.47 -10.91
N ILE A 97 -2.82 3.50 -10.67
CA ILE A 97 -3.43 4.27 -9.59
C ILE A 97 -4.28 3.34 -8.74
N THR A 98 -4.03 3.35 -7.43
CA THR A 98 -4.88 2.71 -6.43
C THR A 98 -5.41 3.74 -5.43
N THR A 99 -6.32 3.29 -4.59
CA THR A 99 -6.91 4.11 -3.53
C THR A 99 -6.67 3.43 -2.19
N TYR A 100 -6.05 4.15 -1.27
CA TYR A 100 -5.93 3.76 0.12
C TYR A 100 -7.04 4.43 0.93
N ARG A 101 -7.67 3.70 1.85
CA ARG A 101 -8.78 4.20 2.67
C ARG A 101 -8.36 4.17 4.14
N LEU A 102 -8.46 5.32 4.80
CA LEU A 102 -8.25 5.41 6.23
C LEU A 102 -9.40 4.71 6.97
N HIS A 103 -9.03 3.91 7.96
CA HIS A 103 -9.96 3.13 8.76
C HIS A 103 -9.71 3.34 10.24
N SER A 104 -10.74 3.77 10.97
CA SER A 104 -10.67 4.01 12.43
C SER A 104 -10.43 2.75 13.25
N TYR A 105 -10.73 1.57 12.70
CA TYR A 105 -10.42 0.30 13.37
C TYR A 105 -8.92 -0.03 13.31
N ILE A 106 -8.13 0.61 12.44
CA ILE A 106 -6.69 0.40 12.31
C ILE A 106 -5.92 1.56 12.90
N TRP A 107 -6.34 2.79 12.63
CA TRP A 107 -5.61 3.99 13.03
C TRP A 107 -6.13 4.53 14.37
N GLU A 108 -5.21 4.89 15.25
CA GLU A 108 -5.50 5.67 16.46
C GLU A 108 -5.60 7.14 16.09
N PHE A 109 -6.82 7.58 15.76
CA PHE A 109 -7.13 8.99 15.58
C PHE A 109 -7.18 9.73 16.92
N PRO A 110 -6.83 11.02 16.96
CA PRO A 110 -7.08 11.85 18.14
C PRO A 110 -8.58 11.89 18.46
N ASP A 111 -8.95 11.84 19.74
CA ASP A 111 -10.34 11.66 20.19
C ASP A 111 -11.31 12.78 19.74
N ASP A 112 -10.82 14.01 19.58
CA ASP A 112 -11.63 15.18 19.20
C ASP A 112 -10.83 16.18 18.35
N PRO A 113 -10.60 15.87 17.06
CA PRO A 113 -9.81 16.74 16.21
C PRO A 113 -10.59 18.02 15.91
N GLN A 114 -10.03 19.16 16.31
CA GLN A 114 -10.67 20.46 16.13
C GLN A 114 -10.51 20.99 14.70
N PRO A 115 -11.43 21.85 14.22
CA PRO A 115 -11.25 22.57 12.97
C PRO A 115 -9.89 23.28 12.90
N GLY A 116 -9.16 23.05 11.82
CA GLY A 116 -7.80 23.55 11.63
C GLY A 116 -6.69 22.65 12.15
N ASN A 117 -6.99 21.52 12.83
CA ASN A 117 -6.00 20.46 13.01
C ASN A 117 -5.57 19.93 11.65
N VAL A 118 -4.26 19.77 11.46
CA VAL A 118 -3.66 19.34 10.20
C VAL A 118 -3.18 17.91 10.33
N PHE A 119 -3.49 17.10 9.34
CA PHE A 119 -3.00 15.74 9.18
C PHE A 119 -2.05 15.67 7.99
N ARG A 120 -1.06 14.80 8.12
CA ARG A 120 -0.08 14.49 7.09
C ARG A 120 -0.11 13.00 6.83
N PHE A 121 -0.34 12.64 5.58
CA PHE A 121 -0.35 11.27 5.10
C PHE A 121 0.81 11.05 4.15
N VAL A 122 1.52 9.94 4.30
CA VAL A 122 2.69 9.59 3.48
C VAL A 122 2.79 8.08 3.31
N PHE A 123 3.10 7.62 2.11
CA PHE A 123 3.64 6.27 1.94
C PHE A 123 5.11 6.29 2.36
N SER A 124 5.45 5.55 3.41
CA SER A 124 6.75 5.55 4.09
C SER A 124 7.85 4.88 3.27
N GLY A 125 7.50 4.09 2.26
CA GLY A 125 8.41 3.25 1.49
C GLY A 125 8.32 1.80 1.94
N ALA A 126 8.40 0.88 0.99
CA ALA A 126 8.31 -0.55 1.26
C ALA A 126 9.00 -1.36 0.16
N ALA A 127 9.36 -2.59 0.49
CA ALA A 127 9.85 -3.55 -0.48
C ALA A 127 8.69 -4.39 -1.01
N VAL A 128 8.63 -4.55 -2.33
CA VAL A 128 7.70 -5.47 -2.97
C VAL A 128 8.13 -6.90 -2.64
N ASP A 129 7.21 -7.69 -2.10
CA ASP A 129 7.40 -9.09 -1.71
C ASP A 129 7.52 -10.02 -2.92
N TRP A 130 6.73 -9.77 -3.98
CA TRP A 130 6.76 -10.57 -5.20
C TRP A 130 6.66 -9.70 -6.47
N TRP A 131 7.55 -9.98 -7.43
CA TRP A 131 7.48 -9.38 -8.76
C TRP A 131 8.20 -10.24 -9.80
N ASP A 132 7.81 -10.12 -11.07
CA ASP A 132 8.50 -10.77 -12.18
C ASP A 132 8.38 -9.96 -13.47
N TRP A 133 9.20 -10.31 -14.47
CA TRP A 133 9.19 -9.70 -15.78
C TRP A 133 8.05 -10.23 -16.64
N GLY A 134 7.38 -9.30 -17.33
CA GLY A 134 6.26 -9.62 -18.20
C GLY A 134 4.94 -9.08 -17.68
N THR A 135 3.89 -9.33 -18.45
CA THR A 135 2.51 -8.98 -18.15
C THR A 135 1.76 -10.17 -17.59
N LYS A 136 0.76 -9.89 -16.76
CA LYS A 136 -0.07 -10.91 -16.14
C LYS A 136 -0.92 -11.66 -17.15
N GLU A 137 -1.33 -10.99 -18.24
CA GLU A 137 -2.16 -11.58 -19.29
C GLU A 137 -1.39 -12.51 -20.24
N GLN A 138 -0.06 -12.36 -20.33
CA GLN A 138 0.78 -13.13 -21.26
C GLN A 138 1.75 -14.02 -20.49
N GLU A 139 2.88 -13.47 -20.03
CA GLU A 139 3.95 -14.23 -19.39
C GLU A 139 3.50 -14.94 -18.10
N HIS A 140 2.58 -14.33 -17.35
CA HIS A 140 2.08 -14.91 -16.09
C HIS A 140 0.65 -15.46 -16.17
N ALA A 141 0.15 -15.76 -17.37
CA ALA A 141 -1.18 -16.32 -17.57
C ALA A 141 -1.42 -17.62 -16.76
N GLN A 142 -0.37 -18.41 -16.57
CA GLN A 142 -0.40 -19.70 -15.85
C GLN A 142 0.42 -19.67 -14.56
N THR A 143 0.93 -18.52 -14.15
CA THR A 143 1.69 -18.41 -12.90
C THR A 143 0.74 -18.51 -11.71
N VAL A 144 1.07 -19.43 -10.80
CA VAL A 144 0.37 -19.64 -9.54
C VAL A 144 1.35 -19.38 -8.41
N VAL A 145 0.89 -18.63 -7.41
CA VAL A 145 1.62 -18.37 -6.17
C VAL A 145 0.81 -18.89 -4.98
N ILE A 146 1.46 -19.12 -3.86
CA ILE A 146 0.80 -19.48 -2.59
C ILE A 146 0.67 -18.21 -1.76
N MET A 147 -0.54 -17.93 -1.27
CA MET A 147 -0.84 -16.77 -0.42
C MET A 147 -1.58 -17.20 0.84
N PRO A 148 -1.57 -16.39 1.91
CA PRO A 148 -2.43 -16.62 3.07
C PRO A 148 -3.89 -16.78 2.64
N SER A 149 -4.67 -17.55 3.38
CA SER A 149 -6.11 -17.74 3.12
C SER A 149 -6.89 -16.42 2.99
N SER A 150 -6.48 -15.39 3.72
CA SER A 150 -7.04 -14.03 3.64
C SER A 150 -6.75 -13.35 2.30
N GLN A 151 -5.69 -13.75 1.61
CA GLN A 151 -5.06 -13.06 0.48
C GLN A 151 -4.70 -11.60 0.80
N TRP A 152 -4.60 -11.28 2.10
CA TRP A 152 -4.14 -10.00 2.66
C TRP A 152 -2.84 -10.33 3.40
N GLY A 153 -1.72 -10.15 2.74
CA GLY A 153 -0.39 -10.50 3.23
C GLY A 153 0.51 -10.96 2.09
N ASP A 154 1.78 -11.16 2.41
CA ASP A 154 2.82 -11.46 1.43
C ASP A 154 2.61 -12.80 0.73
N VAL A 155 3.16 -12.92 -0.48
CA VAL A 155 3.31 -14.19 -1.18
C VAL A 155 4.20 -15.12 -0.34
N ILE A 156 3.66 -16.29 0.01
CA ILE A 156 4.35 -17.30 0.80
C ILE A 156 5.27 -18.14 -0.09
N HIS A 157 4.84 -18.46 -1.31
CA HIS A 157 5.71 -19.14 -2.28
C HIS A 157 5.53 -18.60 -3.70
N PRO A 158 6.64 -18.30 -4.41
CA PRO A 158 8.03 -18.35 -3.92
C PRO A 158 8.31 -17.23 -2.89
N ASP A 159 9.04 -17.55 -1.81
CA ASP A 159 9.32 -16.67 -0.66
C ASP A 159 10.50 -15.72 -0.87
N ASP A 160 11.43 -16.05 -1.76
CA ASP A 160 12.62 -15.25 -2.07
C ASP A 160 12.58 -14.58 -3.45
N ASN A 161 11.38 -14.48 -4.03
CA ASN A 161 11.17 -14.03 -5.39
C ASN A 161 12.02 -14.80 -6.43
N ASN A 162 12.27 -16.08 -6.18
CA ASN A 162 13.16 -16.96 -6.95
C ASN A 162 14.60 -16.39 -7.10
N GLY A 163 15.10 -15.71 -6.07
CA GLY A 163 16.42 -15.09 -6.04
C GLY A 163 16.55 -13.81 -6.88
N ARG A 164 15.43 -13.24 -7.38
CA ARG A 164 15.44 -11.95 -8.09
C ARG A 164 15.79 -10.79 -7.14
N PRO A 165 16.38 -9.69 -7.64
CA PRO A 165 16.60 -8.50 -6.83
C PRO A 165 15.29 -7.96 -6.23
N GLN A 166 15.37 -7.40 -5.03
CA GLN A 166 14.23 -6.76 -4.39
C GLN A 166 13.91 -5.43 -5.07
N ILE A 167 12.64 -5.19 -5.37
CA ILE A 167 12.15 -3.87 -5.76
C ILE A 167 11.78 -3.11 -4.50
N VAL A 168 12.38 -1.94 -4.32
CA VAL A 168 12.05 -1.03 -3.22
C VAL A 168 11.33 0.18 -3.80
N VAL A 169 10.13 0.45 -3.28
CA VAL A 169 9.39 1.67 -3.58
C VAL A 169 9.78 2.71 -2.55
N PRO A 170 10.34 3.85 -2.96
CA PRO A 170 10.78 4.87 -2.02
C PRO A 170 9.60 5.59 -1.36
N THR A 171 9.90 6.33 -0.31
CA THR A 171 8.95 7.23 0.34
C THR A 171 8.32 8.19 -0.68
N SER A 172 7.00 8.38 -0.58
CA SER A 172 6.24 9.28 -1.44
C SER A 172 6.35 10.76 -1.03
N ASN A 173 5.76 11.65 -1.83
CA ASN A 173 5.44 13.00 -1.37
C ASN A 173 4.39 12.96 -0.25
N GLN A 174 4.40 13.98 0.61
CA GLN A 174 3.46 14.11 1.70
C GLN A 174 2.18 14.80 1.23
N VAL A 175 1.03 14.34 1.73
CA VAL A 175 -0.26 15.00 1.54
C VAL A 175 -0.70 15.57 2.88
N GLU A 176 -0.96 16.87 2.93
CA GLU A 176 -1.49 17.53 4.12
C GLU A 176 -2.94 17.95 3.90
N PHE A 177 -3.78 17.76 4.92
CA PHE A 177 -5.18 18.15 4.90
C PHE A 177 -5.62 18.59 6.30
N ALA A 178 -6.58 19.50 6.36
CA ALA A 178 -7.12 20.01 7.62
C ALA A 178 -8.55 19.53 7.85
N ILE A 179 -8.94 19.42 9.11
CA ILE A 179 -10.35 19.24 9.49
C ILE A 179 -11.11 20.53 9.18
N ALA A 180 -12.22 20.40 8.46
CA ALA A 180 -13.07 21.51 8.10
C ALA A 180 -13.91 21.96 9.31
N GLY A 181 -14.28 23.25 9.34
CA GLY A 181 -15.22 23.80 10.32
C GLY A 181 -16.64 23.86 9.80
#